data_AF-A0A4P8D2R3-F1
#
_entry.id   AF-A0A4P8D2R3-F1
#
_cell.length_a   1.000
_cell.length_b   1.000
_cell.length_c   1.000
_cell.angle_alpha   90.00
_cell.angle_beta   90.00
_cell.angle_gamma   90.00
#
_symmetry.space_group_name_H-M   'P 1'
#
loop_
_entity.id
_entity.type
_entity.pdbx_description
1 polymer ?
#
loop_
_entity_poly.entity_id
_entity_poly.type
_entity_poly.pdbx_seq_one_letter_code
_entity_poly.pdbx_strand_id
1 'polypeptide(L)'
;MTGKLAYPNYFKGWLSGFIEAEGCFSIRKNNVHSFSIGQNDDFYLINAIKQFVRATNIVRNPYGKFYFIEIYNKETLKQIIDHFNYYPLLGEKAESLKKFNQTIQL
;
A
#
# COMPACT_ATOMS: atom_id res chain seq x y z
N MET A 1 -3.74 -14.04 18.45
CA MET A 1 -3.38 -12.83 19.22
C MET A 1 -3.54 -11.61 18.33
N THR A 2 -4.73 -11.02 18.28
CA THR A 2 -5.01 -9.80 17.48
C THR A 2 -5.00 -8.59 18.40
N GLY A 3 -3.81 -8.23 18.89
CA GLY A 3 -3.60 -6.95 19.56
C GLY A 3 -3.54 -5.84 18.51
N LYS A 4 -4.34 -4.78 18.68
CA LYS A 4 -4.27 -3.59 17.84
C LYS A 4 -2.86 -2.99 17.97
N LEU A 5 -2.13 -2.88 16.86
CA LEU A 5 -0.81 -2.25 16.87
C LEU A 5 -0.93 -0.76 17.25
N ALA A 6 0.01 -0.29 18.08
CA ALA A 6 0.20 1.12 18.33
C ALA A 6 1.14 1.68 17.26
N TYR A 7 0.71 2.73 16.56
CA TYR A 7 1.49 3.41 15.53
C TYR A 7 2.00 4.73 16.07
N PRO A 8 3.26 5.11 15.78
CA PRO A 8 3.76 6.43 16.16
C PRO A 8 3.01 7.54 15.42
N ASN A 9 2.99 8.75 15.99
CA ASN A 9 2.28 9.90 15.40
C ASN A 9 2.78 10.25 13.99
N TYR A 10 4.04 9.95 13.68
CA TYR A 10 4.64 10.18 12.37
C TYR A 10 4.35 9.06 11.34
N PHE A 11 3.69 7.96 11.74
CA PHE A 11 3.55 6.77 10.88
C PHE A 11 2.89 7.09 9.54
N LYS A 12 1.91 8.00 9.51
CA LYS A 12 1.22 8.40 8.28
C LYS A 12 2.17 9.05 7.27
N GLY A 13 3.00 10.00 7.73
CA GLY A 13 3.99 10.66 6.87
C GLY A 13 5.12 9.71 6.48
N TRP A 14 5.60 8.90 7.42
CA TRP A 14 6.58 7.85 7.14
C TRP A 14 6.06 6.86 6.09
N LEU A 15 4.80 6.45 6.19
CA LEU A 15 4.18 5.52 5.24
C LEU A 15 4.13 6.10 3.83
N SER A 16 3.85 7.40 3.67
CA SER A 16 3.91 8.04 2.35
C SER A 16 5.32 7.99 1.75
N GLY A 17 6.35 8.30 2.55
CA GLY A 17 7.74 8.19 2.11
C GLY A 17 8.14 6.75 1.78
N PHE A 18 7.64 5.78 2.55
CA PHE A 18 7.87 4.37 2.28
C PHE A 18 7.17 3.90 1.00
N ILE A 19 5.94 4.35 0.74
CA ILE A 19 5.20 4.05 -0.50
C ILE A 19 5.86 4.70 -1.72
N GLU A 20 6.43 5.90 -1.57
CA GLU A 20 7.18 6.56 -2.63
C GLU A 20 8.29 5.64 -3.17
N ALA A 21 9.03 4.99 -2.26
CA ALA A 21 10.13 4.08 -2.59
C ALA A 21 9.66 2.68 -3.02
N GLU A 22 8.79 2.04 -2.23
CA GLU A 22 8.51 0.60 -2.32
C GLU A 22 7.10 0.28 -2.87
N GLY A 23 6.23 1.28 -3.00
CA GLY A 23 4.86 1.08 -3.46
C GLY A 23 4.74 0.94 -4.97
N CYS A 24 3.77 0.15 -5.44
CA CYS A 24 3.48 -0.03 -6.85
C CYS A 24 1.99 0.05 -7.13
N PHE A 25 1.59 0.99 -7.98
CA PHE A 25 0.24 1.12 -8.50
C PHE A 25 0.13 0.39 -9.85
N SER A 26 -0.55 -0.75 -9.87
CA SER A 26 -0.65 -1.63 -11.04
C SER A 26 -1.96 -1.42 -11.80
N ILE A 27 -1.85 -0.88 -13.01
CA ILE A 27 -2.95 -0.78 -13.97
C ILE A 27 -2.95 -2.02 -14.86
N ARG A 28 -4.02 -2.82 -14.85
CA ARG A 28 -4.11 -4.08 -15.59
C ARG A 28 -5.18 -4.01 -16.67
N LYS A 29 -4.95 -4.70 -17.79
CA LYS A 29 -5.87 -4.71 -18.96
C LYS A 29 -7.25 -5.28 -18.64
N ASN A 30 -7.34 -6.19 -17.69
CA ASN A 30 -8.60 -6.82 -17.27
C ASN A 30 -9.38 -6.00 -16.23
N ASN A 31 -9.04 -4.72 -16.02
CA ASN A 31 -9.66 -3.81 -15.04
C ASN A 31 -9.53 -4.28 -13.57
N VAL A 32 -8.68 -5.26 -13.28
CA VAL A 32 -8.35 -5.73 -11.92
C VAL A 32 -7.12 -4.96 -11.44
N HIS A 33 -7.32 -3.70 -11.11
CA HIS A 33 -6.26 -2.82 -10.60
C HIS A 33 -5.81 -3.24 -9.20
N SER A 34 -4.53 -3.01 -8.90
CA SER A 34 -4.00 -3.33 -7.57
C SER A 34 -2.94 -2.33 -7.11
N PHE A 35 -2.80 -2.24 -5.79
CA PHE A 35 -1.67 -1.61 -5.13
C PHE A 35 -0.85 -2.69 -4.43
N SER A 36 0.46 -2.67 -4.58
CA SER A 36 1.36 -3.56 -3.84
C SER A 36 2.45 -2.78 -3.13
N ILE A 37 2.94 -3.35 -2.02
CA ILE A 37 4.08 -2.84 -1.26
C ILE A 37 4.80 -4.02 -0.61
N GLY A 38 6.13 -3.99 -0.63
CA GLY A 38 6.95 -5.07 -0.10
C GLY A 38 8.30 -4.60 0.41
N GLN A 39 9.00 -5.49 1.09
CA GLN A 39 10.33 -5.27 1.66
C GLN A 39 11.04 -6.61 1.86
N ASN A 40 12.38 -6.61 1.74
CA ASN A 40 13.18 -7.78 2.07
C ASN A 40 13.31 -7.97 3.59
N ASP A 41 13.24 -9.22 4.02
CA ASP A 41 13.51 -9.71 5.37
C ASP A 41 12.66 -9.06 6.50
N ASP A 42 11.55 -8.40 6.16
CA ASP A 42 10.69 -7.71 7.14
C ASP A 42 9.20 -8.01 7.00
N PHE A 43 8.80 -9.21 7.45
CA PHE A 43 7.40 -9.61 7.52
C PHE A 43 6.56 -8.69 8.44
N TYR A 44 7.13 -8.27 9.57
CA TYR A 44 6.39 -7.56 10.60
C TYR A 44 6.02 -6.16 10.14
N LEU A 45 6.89 -5.48 9.39
CA LEU A 45 6.60 -4.20 8.78
C LEU A 45 5.45 -4.29 7.78
N ILE A 46 5.50 -5.26 6.86
CA ILE A 46 4.44 -5.45 5.86
C ILE A 46 3.12 -5.82 6.54
N ASN A 47 3.17 -6.63 7.61
CA ASN A 47 1.98 -6.94 8.40
C ASN A 47 1.45 -5.74 9.20
N ALA A 48 2.32 -4.85 9.68
CA ALA A 48 1.92 -3.60 10.33
C ALA A 48 1.25 -2.64 9.35
N ILE A 49 1.77 -2.52 8.13
CA ILE A 49 1.17 -1.74 7.05
C ILE A 49 -0.19 -2.32 6.66
N LYS A 50 -0.28 -3.66 6.48
CA LYS A 50 -1.54 -4.37 6.23
C LYS A 50 -2.61 -4.00 7.26
N GLN A 51 -2.27 -4.08 8.55
CA GLN A 51 -3.21 -3.74 9.64
C GLN A 51 -3.59 -2.26 9.63
N PHE A 52 -2.65 -1.38 9.31
CA PHE A 52 -2.88 0.06 9.25
C PHE A 52 -3.92 0.43 8.18
N VAL A 53 -3.74 -0.11 6.97
CA VAL A 53 -4.67 0.11 5.84
C VAL A 53 -5.89 -0.81 5.88
N ARG A 54 -6.04 -1.62 6.94
CA ARG A 54 -7.16 -2.58 7.12
C ARG A 54 -7.34 -3.55 5.95
N ALA A 55 -6.25 -3.92 5.28
CA ALA A 55 -6.29 -4.88 4.19
C ALA A 55 -6.55 -6.30 4.71
N THR A 56 -7.44 -7.03 4.05
CA THR A 56 -7.71 -8.45 4.35
C THR A 56 -6.76 -9.40 3.62
N ASN A 57 -6.10 -8.91 2.58
CA ASN A 57 -5.15 -9.65 1.74
C ASN A 57 -4.02 -10.31 2.57
N ILE A 58 -3.54 -11.46 2.09
CA ILE A 58 -2.47 -12.21 2.74
C ILE A 58 -1.12 -11.59 2.39
N VAL A 59 -0.23 -11.47 3.39
CA VAL A 59 1.19 -11.13 3.15
C VAL A 59 1.86 -12.37 2.56
N ARG A 60 2.46 -12.23 1.38
CA ARG A 60 3.10 -13.30 0.62
C ARG A 60 4.61 -13.21 0.75
N ASN A 61 5.29 -14.35 0.62
CA ASN A 61 6.75 -14.44 0.53
C ASN A 61 7.16 -15.44 -0.58
N PRO A 62 7.02 -15.07 -1.86
CA PRO A 62 7.28 -15.99 -2.97
C PRO A 62 8.76 -16.29 -3.18
N TYR A 63 9.66 -15.45 -2.68
CA TYR A 63 11.11 -15.53 -2.95
C TYR A 63 11.94 -15.85 -1.70
N GLY A 64 11.30 -16.34 -0.63
CA GLY A 64 11.94 -16.71 0.64
C GLY A 64 12.35 -15.52 1.52
N LYS A 65 12.76 -14.40 0.93
CA LYS A 65 13.18 -13.18 1.66
C LYS A 65 12.29 -11.97 1.43
N PHE A 66 11.50 -11.95 0.36
CA PHE A 66 10.73 -10.77 -0.01
C PHE A 66 9.29 -10.90 0.45
N TYR A 67 8.90 -10.09 1.43
CA TYR A 67 7.54 -10.02 1.94
C TYR A 67 6.78 -8.90 1.25
N PHE A 68 5.57 -9.18 0.76
CA PHE A 68 4.74 -8.14 0.17
C PHE A 68 3.25 -8.42 0.33
N ILE A 69 2.45 -7.38 0.24
CA ILE A 69 1.00 -7.47 0.14
C ILE A 69 0.55 -6.85 -1.18
N GLU A 70 -0.41 -7.49 -1.83
CA GLU A 70 -1.08 -6.95 -3.01
C GLU A 70 -2.57 -6.81 -2.71
N ILE A 71 -3.08 -5.59 -2.86
CA ILE A 71 -4.42 -5.14 -2.50
C ILE A 71 -5.16 -4.80 -3.79
N TYR A 72 -6.31 -5.42 -4.01
CA TYR A 72 -7.15 -5.23 -5.20
C TYR A 72 -8.60 -4.88 -4.86
N ASN A 73 -8.99 -4.93 -3.57
CA ASN A 73 -10.34 -4.60 -3.17
C ASN A 73 -10.53 -3.07 -3.21
N LYS A 74 -11.66 -2.62 -3.80
CA LYS A 74 -11.89 -1.20 -4.08
C LYS A 74 -11.95 -0.32 -2.83
N GLU A 75 -12.54 -0.82 -1.75
CA GLU A 75 -12.68 -0.06 -0.51
C GLU A 75 -11.32 0.27 0.12
N THR A 76 -10.43 -0.71 0.26
CA THR A 76 -9.07 -0.47 0.77
C THR A 76 -8.27 0.38 -0.20
N LEU A 77 -8.40 0.18 -1.52
CA LEU A 77 -7.72 1.04 -2.50
C LEU A 77 -8.15 2.50 -2.38
N LYS A 78 -9.44 2.76 -2.18
CA LYS A 78 -9.94 4.11 -1.92
C LYS A 78 -9.34 4.70 -0.64
N GLN A 79 -9.28 3.93 0.45
CA GLN A 79 -8.65 4.37 1.70
C GLN A 79 -7.17 4.73 1.51
N ILE A 80 -6.43 3.95 0.70
CA ILE A 80 -5.03 4.21 0.36
C ILE A 80 -4.90 5.49 -0.47
N ILE A 81 -5.78 5.71 -1.45
CA ILE A 81 -5.76 6.93 -2.27
C ILE A 81 -6.07 8.15 -1.41
N ASP A 82 -7.10 8.07 -0.56
CA ASP A 82 -7.53 9.16 0.32
C ASP A 82 -6.46 9.57 1.35
N HIS A 83 -5.57 8.65 1.73
CA HIS A 83 -4.42 8.94 2.59
C HIS A 83 -3.52 10.03 2.01
N PHE A 84 -3.33 10.04 0.68
CA PHE A 84 -2.46 11.00 0.00
C PHE A 84 -3.06 12.41 -0.10
N ASN A 85 -4.34 12.61 0.22
CA ASN A 85 -4.93 13.95 0.35
C ASN A 85 -4.31 14.75 1.51
N TYR A 86 -3.79 14.05 2.53
CA TYR A 86 -3.19 14.67 3.73
C TYR A 86 -1.69 14.42 3.84
N TYR A 87 -1.19 13.33 3.25
CA TYR A 87 0.22 12.94 3.26
C TYR A 87 0.67 12.64 1.83
N PRO A 88 0.83 13.67 0.98
CA PRO A 88 1.02 13.49 -0.46
C PRO A 88 2.33 12.77 -0.80
N LEU A 89 2.30 12.07 -1.94
CA LEU A 89 3.50 11.65 -2.66
C LEU A 89 4.08 12.85 -3.40
N LEU A 90 5.40 12.92 -3.51
CA LEU A 90 6.11 14.11 -4.01
C LEU A 90 6.92 13.85 -5.28
N GLY A 91 7.19 12.59 -5.62
CA GLY A 91 8.01 12.22 -6.79
C GLY A 91 7.20 11.55 -7.91
N GLU A 92 7.88 10.72 -8.70
CA GLU A 92 7.28 9.93 -9.79
C GLU A 92 6.14 9.02 -9.32
N LYS A 93 6.10 8.66 -8.02
CA LYS A 93 4.99 7.89 -7.48
C LYS A 93 3.70 8.71 -7.46
N ALA A 94 3.77 10.03 -7.34
CA ALA A 94 2.60 10.92 -7.41
C ALA A 94 1.95 10.87 -8.81
N GLU A 95 2.76 10.90 -9.87
CA GLU A 95 2.25 10.76 -11.24
C GLU A 95 1.69 9.35 -11.50
N SER A 96 2.30 8.33 -10.91
CA SER A 96 1.77 6.96 -10.95
C SER A 96 0.41 6.86 -10.24
N LEU A 97 0.27 7.45 -9.05
CA LEU A 97 -0.98 7.52 -8.31
C LEU A 97 -2.06 8.27 -9.10
N LYS A 98 -1.71 9.40 -9.74
CA LYS A 98 -2.65 10.18 -10.55
C LYS A 98 -3.23 9.37 -11.70
N LYS A 99 -2.38 8.67 -12.47
CA LYS A 99 -2.81 7.77 -13.55
C LYS A 99 -3.68 6.63 -13.01
N PHE A 100 -3.28 6.04 -11.88
CA PHE A 100 -4.04 4.99 -11.22
C PHE A 100 -5.43 5.46 -10.81
N ASN A 101 -5.54 6.61 -10.15
CA ASN A 101 -6.81 7.20 -9.68
C ASN A 101 -7.75 7.55 -10.84
N GLN A 102 -7.22 8.02 -11.97
CA GLN A 102 -8.01 8.28 -13.18
C GLN A 102 -8.57 7.01 -13.83
N THR A 103 -7.89 5.88 -13.67
CA THR A 103 -8.26 4.63 -14.33
C THR A 103 -9.20 3.79 -13.46
N ILE A 104 -8.97 3.79 -12.15
CA ILE A 104 -9.74 2.98 -11.23
C ILE A 104 -11.14 3.57 -11.06
N GLN A 105 -12.14 2.84 -11.51
CA GLN A 105 -13.55 3.15 -11.25
C GLN A 105 -13.89 2.78 -9.81
N LEU A 106 -13.59 3.68 -8.87
CA LEU A 106 -13.90 3.53 -7.45
C LEU A 106 -15.31 4.02 -7.11
#